data_AF-A0AB73R7T5-F1
#
_entry.id   AF-A0AB73R7T5-F1
#
_cell.length_a   1.000
_cell.length_b   1.000
_cell.length_c   1.000
_cell.angle_alpha   90.00
_cell.angle_beta   90.00
_cell.angle_gamma   90.00
#
_symmetry.space_group_name_H-M   'P 1'
#
loop_
_entity.id
_entity.type
_entity.pdbx_description
1 polymer ?
#
loop_
_entity_poly.entity_id
_entity_poly.type
_entity_poly.pdbx_seq_one_letter_code
_entity_poly.pdbx_strand_id
1 'polypeptide(L)'
;MSASAASEVYKRQALLYEILGYKSEATKKSGDQGADVIIVDPKTGIKSVIQIKKYTSKVSNSAIQQVIAAKAFYNAQEAIVMTTNYFTKSAIDLAENTGVILYDRDQFSAFISRVYKL
;
A
#
# COMPACT_ATOMS: atom_id res chain seq x y z
N MET A 1 9.78 13.50 11.88
CA MET A 1 8.35 13.70 11.57
C MET A 1 7.54 13.33 12.81
N SER A 2 6.70 14.23 13.34
CA SER A 2 5.86 13.94 14.51
C SER A 2 4.80 12.87 14.20
N ALA A 3 4.30 12.19 15.22
CA ALA A 3 3.39 11.07 15.02
C ALA A 3 2.07 11.44 14.32
N SER A 4 1.64 12.71 14.40
CA SER A 4 0.38 13.22 13.85
C SER A 4 0.38 13.42 12.33
N ALA A 5 1.52 13.78 11.72
CA ALA A 5 1.57 14.06 10.28
C ALA A 5 1.50 12.80 9.40
N ALA A 6 2.04 11.67 9.90
CA ALA A 6 2.01 10.41 9.16
C ALA A 6 0.62 9.75 9.18
N SER A 7 -0.11 9.81 10.31
CA SER A 7 -1.49 9.27 10.37
C SER A 7 -2.43 10.06 9.45
N GLU A 8 -2.24 11.36 9.33
CA GLU A 8 -3.03 12.21 8.44
C GLU A 8 -2.83 11.84 6.96
N VAL A 9 -1.61 11.47 6.56
CA VAL A 9 -1.33 11.03 5.20
C VAL A 9 -2.06 9.73 4.87
N TYR A 10 -2.03 8.75 5.77
CA TYR A 10 -2.68 7.46 5.50
C TYR A 10 -4.21 7.58 5.47
N LYS A 11 -4.78 8.45 6.32
CA LYS A 11 -6.21 8.80 6.25
C LYS A 11 -6.58 9.43 4.91
N ARG A 12 -5.77 10.37 4.42
CA ARG A 12 -5.97 10.95 3.07
C ARG A 12 -5.89 9.89 1.99
N GLN A 13 -4.95 8.95 2.12
CA GLN A 13 -4.80 7.86 1.16
C GLN A 13 -6.02 6.94 1.14
N ALA A 14 -6.53 6.56 2.32
CA ALA A 14 -7.77 5.80 2.45
C ALA A 14 -8.93 6.53 1.74
N LEU A 15 -9.14 7.82 2.03
CA LEU A 15 -10.17 8.63 1.37
C LEU A 15 -10.05 8.63 -0.17
N LEU A 16 -8.83 8.67 -0.73
CA LEU A 16 -8.64 8.57 -2.18
C LEU A 16 -9.16 7.25 -2.75
N TYR A 17 -9.02 6.14 -2.03
CA TYR A 17 -9.59 4.86 -2.45
C TYR A 17 -11.11 4.84 -2.36
N GLU A 18 -11.71 5.52 -1.38
CA GLU A 18 -13.17 5.68 -1.31
C GLU A 18 -13.72 6.46 -2.51
N ILE A 19 -13.03 7.52 -2.92
CA ILE A 19 -13.39 8.29 -4.14
C ILE A 19 -13.33 7.40 -5.39
N LEU A 20 -12.37 6.47 -5.45
CA LEU A 20 -12.27 5.48 -6.52
C LEU A 20 -13.31 4.34 -6.42
N GLY A 21 -14.17 4.37 -5.40
CA GLY A 21 -15.26 3.42 -5.22
C GLY A 21 -14.92 2.18 -4.39
N TYR A 22 -13.78 2.15 -3.70
CA TYR A 22 -13.45 1.08 -2.77
C TYR A 22 -13.99 1.37 -1.37
N LYS A 23 -14.28 0.34 -0.57
CA LYS A 23 -14.35 0.51 0.88
C LYS A 23 -12.92 0.56 1.41
N SER A 24 -12.56 1.52 2.26
CA SER A 24 -11.18 1.67 2.72
C SER A 24 -11.09 1.97 4.20
N GLU A 25 -9.98 1.56 4.83
CA GLU A 25 -9.64 1.96 6.19
C GLU A 25 -8.12 2.13 6.33
N ALA A 26 -7.70 3.17 7.07
CA ALA A 26 -6.31 3.31 7.49
C ALA A 26 -6.08 2.48 8.77
N THR A 27 -4.98 1.73 8.82
CA THR A 27 -4.65 0.92 10.00
C THR A 27 -4.10 1.77 11.15
N LYS A 28 -4.10 1.21 12.37
CA LYS A 28 -3.53 1.88 13.54
C LYS A 28 -2.02 1.85 13.46
N LYS A 29 -1.37 2.96 13.84
CA LYS A 29 0.08 3.16 13.74
C LYS A 29 0.97 2.21 14.55
N SER A 30 0.43 1.56 15.57
CA SER A 30 1.14 0.57 16.39
C SER A 30 0.45 -0.78 16.27
N GLY A 31 1.20 -1.84 15.97
CA GLY A 31 0.63 -3.16 15.76
C GLY A 31 -0.13 -3.28 14.43
N ASP A 32 0.26 -2.48 13.42
CA ASP A 32 -0.28 -2.50 12.07
C ASP A 32 0.05 -3.77 11.27
N GLN A 33 0.90 -4.61 11.83
CA GLN A 33 1.40 -5.86 11.24
C GLN A 33 1.94 -5.67 9.81
N GLY A 34 2.39 -4.46 9.47
CA GLY A 34 2.97 -4.13 8.16
C GLY A 34 2.01 -3.64 7.07
N ALA A 35 0.73 -3.39 7.35
CA ALA A 35 -0.19 -2.72 6.41
C ALA A 35 -0.54 -1.31 6.89
N ASP A 36 -0.55 -0.32 6.00
CA ASP A 36 -0.96 1.07 6.29
C ASP A 36 -2.44 1.32 5.92
N VAL A 37 -2.96 0.66 4.88
CA VAL A 37 -4.34 0.79 4.40
C VAL A 37 -4.90 -0.59 4.02
N ILE A 38 -6.17 -0.83 4.32
CA ILE A 38 -6.92 -1.99 3.84
C ILE A 38 -8.04 -1.48 2.93
N ILE A 39 -8.20 -2.11 1.77
CA ILE A 39 -9.29 -1.81 0.84
C ILE A 39 -10.08 -3.06 0.51
N VAL A 40 -11.36 -2.87 0.18
CA VAL A 40 -12.24 -3.90 -0.37
C VAL A 40 -12.92 -3.34 -1.61
N ASP A 41 -12.75 -4.02 -2.73
CA ASP A 41 -13.50 -3.72 -3.95
C ASP A 41 -14.95 -4.19 -3.77
N PRO A 42 -15.95 -3.30 -3.78
CA PRO A 42 -17.35 -3.70 -3.60
C PRO A 42 -17.91 -4.50 -4.78
N LYS A 43 -17.27 -4.48 -5.96
CA LYS A 43 -17.72 -5.23 -7.14
C LYS A 43 -17.27 -6.69 -7.09
N THR A 44 -16.07 -6.95 -6.59
CA THR A 44 -15.45 -8.28 -6.58
C THR A 44 -15.38 -8.91 -5.18
N GLY A 45 -15.48 -8.11 -4.13
CA GLY A 45 -15.27 -8.54 -2.74
C GLY A 45 -13.80 -8.81 -2.39
N ILE A 46 -12.86 -8.51 -3.29
CA ILE A 46 -11.43 -8.71 -3.06
C ILE A 46 -10.95 -7.74 -1.99
N LYS A 47 -10.33 -8.29 -0.94
CA LYS A 47 -9.65 -7.51 0.10
C LYS A 47 -8.15 -7.43 -0.20
N SER A 48 -7.62 -6.22 -0.16
CA SER A 48 -6.20 -5.96 -0.41
C SER A 48 -5.60 -5.22 0.77
N VAL A 49 -4.42 -5.65 1.21
CA VAL A 49 -3.59 -4.91 2.18
C VAL A 49 -2.55 -4.09 1.44
N ILE A 50 -2.35 -2.84 1.87
CA ILE A 50 -1.46 -1.90 1.23
C ILE A 50 -0.44 -1.41 2.26
N GLN A 51 0.84 -1.59 1.94
CA GLN A 51 1.94 -0.96 2.66
C GLN A 51 2.49 0.21 1.84
N ILE A 52 2.71 1.35 2.49
CA ILE A 52 3.18 2.59 1.87
C ILE A 52 4.54 2.94 2.47
N LYS A 53 5.55 2.98 1.63
CA LYS A 53 6.92 3.32 2.01
C LYS A 53 7.31 4.68 1.44
N LYS A 54 7.41 5.69 2.32
CA LYS A 54 7.99 7.00 1.98
C LYS A 54 9.50 6.96 2.17
N TYR A 55 10.28 6.97 1.08
CA TYR A 55 11.75 6.92 1.19
C TYR A 55 12.51 7.75 0.16
N THR A 56 13.70 8.16 0.58
CA THR A 56 14.78 8.74 -0.24
C THR A 56 15.59 7.67 -0.99
N SER A 57 15.57 6.41 -0.54
CA SER A 57 16.27 5.27 -1.14
C SER A 57 15.31 4.22 -1.71
N LYS A 58 15.85 3.31 -2.54
CA LYS A 58 15.07 2.23 -3.15
C LYS A 58 14.55 1.24 -2.09
N VAL A 59 13.34 0.75 -2.29
CA VAL A 59 12.65 -0.19 -1.38
C VAL A 59 13.21 -1.60 -1.54
N SER A 60 13.57 -2.24 -0.42
CA SER A 60 14.17 -3.57 -0.36
C SER A 60 13.15 -4.68 -0.03
N ASN A 61 13.63 -5.94 -0.04
CA ASN A 61 12.83 -7.14 0.24
C ASN A 61 12.05 -7.10 1.56
N SER A 62 12.54 -6.35 2.55
CA SER A 62 11.88 -6.25 3.86
C SER A 62 10.44 -5.74 3.76
N ALA A 63 10.16 -4.79 2.85
CA ALA A 63 8.79 -4.32 2.63
C ALA A 63 7.89 -5.41 2.03
N ILE A 64 8.44 -6.21 1.11
CA ILE A 64 7.70 -7.31 0.47
C ILE A 64 7.35 -8.38 1.51
N GLN A 65 8.32 -8.74 2.36
CA GLN A 65 8.11 -9.70 3.46
C GLN A 65 7.07 -9.19 4.48
N GLN A 66 7.13 -7.90 4.83
CA GLN A 66 6.18 -7.28 5.76
C GLN A 66 4.74 -7.34 5.22
N VAL A 67 4.51 -6.96 3.97
CA VAL A 67 3.15 -6.96 3.42
C VAL A 67 2.59 -8.36 3.20
N ILE A 68 3.44 -9.36 2.95
CA ILE A 68 3.02 -10.77 2.90
C ILE A 68 2.51 -11.23 4.26
N ALA A 69 3.23 -10.90 5.34
CA ALA A 69 2.78 -11.17 6.70
C ALA A 69 1.45 -10.44 7.00
N ALA A 70 1.33 -9.18 6.58
CA ALA A 70 0.11 -8.40 6.73
C ALA A 70 -1.08 -9.05 6.00
N LYS A 71 -0.87 -9.55 4.77
CA LYS A 71 -1.90 -10.23 3.98
C LYS A 71 -2.45 -11.44 4.73
N ALA A 72 -1.57 -12.24 5.32
CA ALA A 72 -1.98 -13.38 6.14
C ALA A 72 -2.73 -12.91 7.40
N PHE A 73 -2.21 -11.92 8.12
CA PHE A 73 -2.79 -11.40 9.35
C PHE A 73 -4.22 -10.84 9.16
N TYR A 74 -4.43 -10.07 8.09
CA TYR A 74 -5.73 -9.44 7.80
C TYR A 74 -6.68 -10.32 6.96
N ASN A 75 -6.27 -11.56 6.66
CA ASN A 75 -6.98 -12.49 5.79
C ASN A 75 -7.43 -11.79 4.49
N ALA A 76 -6.44 -11.28 3.77
CA ALA A 76 -6.60 -10.58 2.50
C ALA A 76 -6.14 -11.45 1.33
N GLN A 77 -6.71 -11.19 0.16
CA GLN A 77 -6.41 -11.91 -1.07
C GLN A 77 -5.22 -11.29 -1.80
N GLU A 78 -5.02 -9.99 -1.66
CA GLU A 78 -3.95 -9.26 -2.33
C GLU A 78 -3.08 -8.48 -1.35
N ALA A 79 -1.82 -8.31 -1.75
CA ALA A 79 -0.82 -7.54 -1.03
C ALA A 79 -0.19 -6.53 -1.98
N ILE A 80 -0.11 -5.28 -1.56
CA ILE A 80 0.36 -4.17 -2.39
C ILE A 80 1.43 -3.39 -1.64
N VAL A 81 2.56 -3.12 -2.28
CA VAL A 81 3.54 -2.15 -1.76
C VAL A 81 3.57 -0.93 -2.67
N MET A 82 3.36 0.24 -2.08
CA MET A 82 3.45 1.53 -2.77
C MET A 82 4.63 2.34 -2.26
N THR A 83 5.34 3.02 -3.14
CA THR A 83 6.41 3.94 -2.74
C THR A 83 6.52 5.14 -3.64
N THR A 84 7.01 6.25 -3.10
CA THR A 84 7.36 7.46 -3.87
C THR A 84 8.74 7.35 -4.54
N ASN A 85 9.35 6.17 -4.52
CA ASN A 85 10.65 5.84 -5.10
C ASN A 85 10.55 4.54 -5.92
N TYR A 86 11.66 3.88 -6.20
CA TYR A 86 11.70 2.61 -6.93
C TYR A 86 12.07 1.45 -6.02
N PHE A 87 11.86 0.23 -6.50
CA PHE A 87 12.25 -1.00 -5.83
C PHE A 87 13.66 -1.43 -6.22
N THR A 88 14.34 -2.18 -5.35
CA THR A 88 15.56 -2.90 -5.74
C THR A 88 15.18 -4.06 -6.66
N LYS A 89 16.12 -4.52 -7.51
CA LYS A 89 15.88 -5.69 -8.37
C LYS A 89 15.45 -6.92 -7.57
N SER A 90 16.12 -7.16 -6.44
CA SER A 90 15.77 -8.24 -5.51
C SER A 90 14.34 -8.15 -4.96
N ALA A 91 13.82 -6.93 -4.75
CA ALA A 91 12.48 -6.71 -4.22
C ALA A 91 11.43 -6.95 -5.31
N ILE A 92 11.73 -6.56 -6.56
CA ILE A 92 10.92 -6.89 -7.73
C ILE A 92 10.85 -8.41 -7.91
N ASP A 93 12.00 -9.08 -7.92
CA ASP A 93 12.07 -10.54 -8.09
C ASP A 93 11.28 -11.28 -6.99
N LEU A 94 11.39 -10.82 -5.73
CA LEU A 94 10.61 -11.38 -4.63
C LEU A 94 9.10 -11.13 -4.79
N ALA A 95 8.70 -9.93 -5.23
CA ALA A 95 7.31 -9.59 -5.44
C ALA A 95 6.66 -10.43 -6.54
N GLU A 96 7.37 -10.64 -7.65
CA GLU A 96 6.95 -11.53 -8.75
C GLU A 96 6.70 -12.96 -8.26
N ASN A 97 7.61 -13.50 -7.43
CA ASN A 97 7.48 -14.86 -6.89
C ASN A 97 6.41 -15.01 -5.80
N THR A 98 5.92 -13.91 -5.24
CA THR A 98 4.96 -13.93 -4.12
C THR A 98 3.59 -13.35 -4.48
N GLY A 99 3.44 -12.83 -5.71
CA GLY A 99 2.23 -12.16 -6.17
C GLY A 99 1.96 -10.82 -5.48
N VAL A 100 3.00 -10.19 -4.91
CA VAL A 100 2.87 -8.85 -4.33
C VAL A 100 2.85 -7.83 -5.46
N ILE A 101 1.83 -6.97 -5.47
CA ILE A 101 1.67 -5.92 -6.48
C ILE A 101 2.53 -4.74 -6.07
N LEU A 102 3.34 -4.24 -7.02
CA LEU A 102 4.21 -3.10 -6.80
C LEU A 102 3.65 -1.84 -7.47
N TYR A 103 3.64 -0.74 -6.73
CA TYR A 103 3.42 0.61 -7.25
C TYR A 103 4.66 1.45 -6.92
N ASP A 104 5.51 1.65 -7.92
CA ASP A 104 6.66 2.53 -7.81
C ASP A 104 6.27 4.02 -7.96
N ARG A 105 7.27 4.89 -8.01
CA ARG A 105 7.09 6.34 -8.15
C ARG A 105 6.17 6.73 -9.29
N ASP A 106 6.34 6.16 -10.47
CA ASP A 106 5.63 6.59 -11.66
C ASP A 106 4.19 6.08 -11.63
N GLN A 107 4.01 4.82 -11.24
CA GLN A 107 2.70 4.20 -11.05
C GLN A 107 1.91 4.90 -9.94
N PHE A 108 2.57 5.22 -8.82
CA PHE A 108 1.93 5.90 -7.71
C PHE A 108 1.56 7.34 -8.07
N SER A 109 2.43 8.06 -8.79
CA SER A 109 2.12 9.41 -9.28
C SER A 109 0.95 9.42 -10.27
N ALA A 110 0.90 8.44 -11.18
CA ALA A 110 -0.21 8.26 -12.11
C ALA A 110 -1.52 7.94 -11.37
N PHE A 111 -1.47 7.06 -10.36
CA PHE A 111 -2.61 6.74 -9.50
C PHE A 111 -3.18 8.01 -8.84
N ILE A 112 -2.33 8.80 -8.19
CA ILE A 112 -2.74 10.05 -7.53
C ILE A 112 -3.32 11.05 -8.53
N SER A 113 -2.68 11.21 -9.69
CA SER A 113 -3.13 12.14 -10.75
C SER A 113 -4.50 11.76 -11.31
N ARG A 114 -4.80 10.46 -11.41
CA ARG A 114 -6.11 9.99 -11.84
C ARG A 114 -7.20 10.39 -10.84
N VAL A 115 -6.94 10.29 -9.54
CA VAL A 115 -7.93 10.66 -8.52
C VAL A 115 -8.24 12.15 -8.53
N TYR A 116 -7.23 13.01 -8.71
CA TYR A 116 -7.44 14.47 -8.76
C TYR A 116 -8.09 14.98 -10.06
N LYS A 117 -8.27 14.13 -11.06
CA LYS A 117 -8.95 14.47 -12.32
C LYS A 117 -10.43 14.01 -12.34
N LEU A 118 -10.87 13.28 -11.33
CA LEU A 118 -12.27 12.92 -11.11
C LEU A 118 -12.99 14.07 -10.38
#